data_AF-A0A529Q426-F1
#
_entry.id   AF-A0A529Q426-F1
#
_cell.length_a   1.000
_cell.length_b   1.000
_cell.length_c   1.000
_cell.angle_alpha   90.00
_cell.angle_beta   90.00
_cell.angle_gamma   90.00
#
_symmetry.space_group_name_H-M   'P 1'
#
loop_
_entity.id
_entity.type
_entity.pdbx_description
1 polymer ?
#
loop_
_entity_poly.entity_id
_entity_poly.type
_entity_poly.pdbx_seq_one_letter_code
_entity_poly.pdbx_strand_id
1 'polypeptide(L)'
;SQTAAMIAAERPDCLVTIDSPDFSLRGPSSPRATAPAIPIVHYVCPSVWAWRPGRAVAMKPYVDHILCILPFEVKALARLGGPPGTYVGHRLTRDPGVLSAARAQSQPRDLSDDRVKTVLVLPGSRRGEVRRLMEPFGKAMS
;
A
#
# COMPACT_ATOMS: atom_id res chain seq x y z
N SER A 1 -16.40 -1.94 19.09
CA SER A 1 -16.89 -2.87 18.05
C SER A 1 -16.82 -4.31 18.56
N GLN A 2 -17.54 -5.25 17.94
CA GLN A 2 -17.45 -6.69 18.30
C GLN A 2 -16.01 -7.21 18.20
N THR A 3 -15.27 -6.81 17.16
CA THR A 3 -13.86 -7.15 16.96
C THR A 3 -12.97 -6.65 18.10
N ALA A 4 -13.15 -5.39 18.53
CA ALA A 4 -12.36 -4.81 19.61
C ALA A 4 -12.63 -5.51 20.97
N ALA A 5 -13.87 -5.92 21.21
CA ALA A 5 -14.24 -6.69 22.39
C ALA A 5 -13.63 -8.10 22.39
N MET A 6 -13.64 -8.79 21.23
CA MET A 6 -12.99 -10.09 21.07
C MET A 6 -11.49 -9.99 21.34
N ILE A 7 -10.79 -9.02 20.72
CA ILE A 7 -9.35 -8.82 20.93
C ILE A 7 -9.03 -8.60 22.41
N ALA A 8 -9.83 -7.79 23.11
CA ALA A 8 -9.63 -7.54 24.53
C ALA A 8 -9.86 -8.80 25.39
N ALA A 9 -10.81 -9.65 25.02
CA ALA A 9 -11.09 -10.90 25.72
C ALA A 9 -9.99 -11.96 25.49
N GLU A 10 -9.51 -12.10 24.26
CA GLU A 10 -8.47 -13.06 23.87
C GLU A 10 -7.08 -12.68 24.43
N ARG A 11 -6.84 -11.40 24.70
CA ARG A 11 -5.57 -10.87 25.24
C ARG A 11 -4.31 -11.38 24.51
N PRO A 12 -4.23 -11.27 23.17
CA PRO A 12 -3.06 -11.72 22.43
C PRO A 12 -1.80 -10.94 22.84
N ASP A 13 -0.65 -11.59 22.72
CA ASP A 13 0.66 -10.97 22.95
C ASP A 13 0.97 -9.83 21.97
N CYS A 14 0.36 -9.86 20.78
CA CYS A 14 0.49 -8.85 19.74
C CYS A 14 -0.71 -8.89 18.80
N LEU A 15 -1.17 -7.72 18.36
CA LEU A 15 -2.17 -7.58 17.30
C LEU A 15 -1.49 -7.16 16.00
N VAL A 16 -1.65 -7.96 14.95
CA VAL A 16 -1.22 -7.59 13.60
C VAL A 16 -2.44 -7.19 12.78
N THR A 17 -2.49 -5.92 12.38
CA THR A 17 -3.51 -5.41 11.46
C THR A 17 -2.94 -5.39 10.04
N ILE A 18 -3.76 -5.74 9.05
CA ILE A 18 -3.31 -5.87 7.65
C ILE A 18 -4.14 -4.92 6.80
N ASP A 19 -3.48 -3.93 6.21
CA ASP A 19 -4.11 -2.93 5.34
C ASP A 19 -5.35 -2.27 6.01
N SER A 20 -6.24 -1.69 5.20
CA SER A 20 -7.51 -1.09 5.64
C SER A 20 -7.36 -0.10 6.80
N PRO A 21 -6.52 0.94 6.65
CA PRO A 21 -6.22 1.88 7.73
C PRO A 21 -7.42 2.67 8.25
N ASP A 22 -8.50 2.74 7.48
CA ASP A 22 -9.76 3.36 7.92
C ASP A 22 -10.48 2.50 8.98
N PHE A 23 -10.31 1.18 8.96
CA PHE A 23 -10.83 0.27 9.97
C PHE A 23 -9.86 0.12 11.15
N SER A 24 -8.56 -0.04 10.86
CA SER A 24 -7.57 -0.42 11.86
C SER A 24 -6.99 0.75 12.66
N LEU A 25 -6.91 1.96 12.08
CA LEU A 25 -6.09 3.05 12.63
C LEU A 25 -6.87 4.26 13.16
N ARG A 26 -8.21 4.20 13.25
CA ARG A 26 -9.01 5.37 13.63
C ARG A 26 -10.25 5.04 14.46
N GLY A 27 -10.56 5.98 15.36
CA GLY A 27 -11.85 6.10 16.02
C GLY A 27 -11.97 5.35 17.36
N PRO A 28 -13.08 5.58 18.08
CA PRO A 28 -13.34 4.97 19.39
C PRO A 28 -13.54 3.45 19.34
N SER A 29 -13.73 2.89 18.14
CA SER A 29 -13.83 1.45 17.91
C SER A 29 -12.49 0.78 17.58
N SER A 30 -11.38 1.53 17.57
CA SER A 30 -10.07 0.96 17.30
C SER A 30 -9.65 -0.03 18.40
N PRO A 31 -8.92 -1.10 18.07
CA PRO A 31 -8.44 -2.08 19.05
C PRO A 31 -7.61 -1.45 20.18
N ARG A 32 -6.86 -0.38 19.88
CA ARG A 32 -6.10 0.39 20.87
C ARG A 32 -6.98 0.94 22.00
N ALA A 33 -8.19 1.39 21.67
CA ALA A 33 -9.09 2.01 22.66
C ALA A 33 -9.61 1.00 23.69
N THR A 34 -9.74 -0.27 23.33
CA THR A 34 -10.26 -1.33 24.20
C THR A 34 -9.18 -2.17 24.86
N ALA A 35 -7.98 -2.22 24.28
CA ALA A 35 -6.86 -3.01 24.79
C ALA A 35 -5.54 -2.24 24.65
N PRO A 36 -5.34 -1.18 25.44
CA PRO A 36 -4.21 -0.26 25.25
C PRO A 36 -2.84 -0.92 25.47
N ALA A 37 -2.78 -1.97 26.29
CA ALA A 37 -1.56 -2.69 26.62
C ALA A 37 -1.07 -3.66 25.53
N ILE A 38 -1.91 -4.00 24.55
CA ILE A 38 -1.54 -4.94 23.49
C ILE A 38 -0.64 -4.20 22.47
N PRO A 39 0.55 -4.71 22.15
CA PRO A 39 1.35 -4.20 21.04
C PRO A 39 0.59 -4.33 19.70
N ILE A 40 0.53 -3.26 18.91
CA ILE A 40 -0.13 -3.23 17.61
C ILE A 40 0.90 -2.99 16.51
N VAL A 41 1.04 -3.99 15.64
CA VAL A 41 1.83 -3.92 14.42
C VAL A 41 0.89 -3.77 13.23
N HIS A 42 1.19 -2.85 12.32
CA HIS A 42 0.41 -2.66 11.10
C HIS A 42 1.20 -3.11 9.87
N TYR A 43 0.63 -4.00 9.07
CA TYR A 43 1.23 -4.49 7.83
C TYR A 43 0.64 -3.75 6.63
N VAL A 44 1.53 -3.28 5.75
CA VAL A 44 1.27 -2.38 4.61
C VAL A 44 1.14 -0.93 5.06
N CYS A 45 2.20 -0.15 4.81
CA CYS A 45 2.24 1.25 5.21
C CYS A 45 1.15 2.06 4.47
N PRO A 46 0.28 2.82 5.18
CA PRO A 46 -0.77 3.60 4.55
C PRO A 46 -0.19 4.75 3.71
N SER A 47 -0.07 4.60 2.40
CA SER A 47 0.56 5.59 1.51
C SER A 47 -0.11 6.98 1.46
N VAL A 48 -1.25 7.16 2.14
CA VAL A 48 -1.95 8.46 2.26
C VAL A 48 -1.08 9.57 2.84
N TRP A 49 -0.11 9.24 3.70
CA TRP A 49 0.84 10.23 4.20
C TRP A 49 1.63 10.93 3.09
N ALA A 50 1.77 10.31 1.90
CA ALA A 50 2.52 10.88 0.78
C ALA A 50 1.89 12.18 0.25
N TRP A 51 0.56 12.32 0.35
CA TRP A 51 -0.17 13.52 -0.08
C TRP A 51 -0.89 14.24 1.08
N ARG A 52 -0.90 13.66 2.28
CA ARG A 52 -1.33 14.29 3.54
C ARG A 52 -0.34 13.97 4.67
N PRO A 53 0.80 14.69 4.77
CA PRO A 53 1.90 14.35 5.68
C PRO A 53 1.49 14.21 7.15
N GLY A 54 0.52 15.02 7.62
CA GLY A 54 -0.01 14.93 8.98
C GLY A 54 -0.61 13.57 9.35
N ARG A 55 -0.97 12.73 8.35
CA ARG A 55 -1.42 11.36 8.60
C ARG A 55 -0.30 10.45 9.13
N ALA A 56 0.97 10.75 8.87
CA ALA A 56 2.08 9.98 9.44
C ALA A 56 2.07 10.06 10.97
N VAL A 57 2.04 11.28 11.51
CA VAL A 57 2.01 11.55 12.96
C VAL A 57 0.73 10.98 13.59
N ALA A 58 -0.41 11.13 12.90
CA ALA A 58 -1.71 10.67 13.39
C ALA A 58 -1.82 9.15 13.59
N MET A 59 -0.90 8.35 13.04
CA MET A 59 -0.86 6.90 13.26
C MET A 59 -0.28 6.50 14.62
N LYS A 60 0.62 7.31 15.20
CA LYS A 60 1.35 6.99 16.44
C LYS A 60 0.46 6.57 17.62
N PRO A 61 -0.70 7.21 17.86
CA PRO A 61 -1.57 6.78 18.95
C PRO A 61 -2.15 5.37 18.77
N TYR A 62 -2.20 4.85 17.55
CA TYR A 62 -2.92 3.61 17.21
C TYR A 62 -2.00 2.45 16.85
N VAL A 63 -0.75 2.70 16.46
CA VAL A 63 0.19 1.69 15.96
C VAL A 63 1.55 1.88 16.62
N ASP A 64 2.11 0.80 17.11
CA ASP A 64 3.44 0.80 17.71
C ASP A 64 4.53 0.60 16.66
N HIS A 65 4.27 -0.18 15.61
CA HIS A 65 5.24 -0.47 14.55
C HIS A 65 4.59 -0.74 13.19
N ILE A 66 5.24 -0.35 12.08
CA ILE A 66 4.75 -0.58 10.72
C ILE A 66 5.67 -1.52 9.94
N LEU A 67 5.10 -2.59 9.39
CA LEU A 67 5.77 -3.45 8.41
C LEU A 67 5.58 -2.83 7.01
N CYS A 68 6.64 -2.17 6.55
CA CYS A 68 6.72 -1.43 5.30
C CYS A 68 7.04 -2.38 4.13
N ILE A 69 6.36 -2.22 3.00
CA ILE A 69 6.54 -3.06 1.81
C ILE A 69 7.36 -2.37 0.72
N LEU A 70 7.60 -1.06 0.83
CA LEU A 70 8.50 -0.32 -0.05
C LEU A 70 9.70 0.22 0.76
N PRO A 71 10.93 0.17 0.21
CA PRO A 71 12.15 0.44 0.97
C PRO A 71 12.26 1.90 1.46
N PHE A 72 11.61 2.84 0.79
CA PHE A 72 11.64 4.26 1.17
C PHE A 72 10.68 4.61 2.32
N GLU A 73 9.69 3.76 2.61
CA GLU A 73 8.61 4.07 3.57
C GLU A 73 9.16 4.26 4.98
N VAL A 74 10.15 3.45 5.38
CA VAL A 74 10.79 3.54 6.70
C VAL A 74 11.40 4.93 6.91
N LYS A 75 12.17 5.42 5.93
CA LYS A 75 12.78 6.76 5.98
C LYS A 75 11.72 7.86 5.93
N ALA A 76 10.66 7.66 5.13
CA ALA A 76 9.57 8.62 5.03
C ALA A 76 8.79 8.76 6.35
N LEU A 77 8.45 7.64 7.00
CA LEU A 77 7.78 7.63 8.31
C LEU A 77 8.62 8.33 9.36
N ALA A 78 9.93 8.02 9.44
CA ALA A 78 10.84 8.68 10.36
C ALA A 78 10.89 10.19 10.14
N ARG A 79 11.06 10.63 8.89
CA ARG A 79 11.10 12.06 8.52
C ARG A 79 9.80 12.79 8.85
N LEU A 80 8.65 12.13 8.69
CA LEU A 80 7.33 12.71 8.93
C LEU A 80 6.87 12.56 10.40
N GLY A 81 7.72 12.01 11.27
CA GLY A 81 7.38 11.80 12.68
C GLY A 81 6.26 10.77 12.89
N GLY A 82 6.14 9.77 12.02
CA GLY A 82 5.24 8.63 12.16
C GLY A 82 5.79 7.52 13.07
N PRO A 83 5.08 6.39 13.19
CA PRO A 83 5.55 5.22 13.92
C PRO A 83 6.86 4.66 13.35
N PRO A 84 7.67 3.96 14.16
CA PRO A 84 8.80 3.21 13.64
C PRO A 84 8.34 2.17 12.62
N GLY A 85 9.22 1.83 11.68
CA GLY A 85 8.90 0.86 10.65
C GLY A 85 10.06 -0.02 10.25
N THR A 86 9.75 -1.22 9.78
CA THR A 86 10.70 -2.20 9.23
C THR A 86 10.31 -2.51 7.79
N TYR A 87 11.27 -2.45 6.87
CA TYR A 87 11.05 -2.90 5.50
C TYR A 87 11.08 -4.43 5.45
N VAL A 88 9.95 -5.05 5.07
CA VAL A 88 9.78 -6.51 4.98
C VAL A 88 9.73 -7.02 3.54
N GLY A 89 9.84 -6.14 2.55
CA GLY A 89 9.74 -6.47 1.13
C GLY A 89 8.31 -6.54 0.60
N HIS A 90 8.19 -6.50 -0.72
CA HIS A 90 6.90 -6.60 -1.41
C HIS A 90 6.72 -7.99 -2.01
N ARG A 91 5.59 -8.65 -1.75
CA ARG A 91 5.26 -9.99 -2.29
C ARG A 91 5.51 -10.13 -3.80
N LEU A 92 5.18 -9.08 -4.58
CA LEU A 92 5.32 -9.06 -6.03
C LEU A 92 6.77 -9.19 -6.53
N THR A 93 7.77 -8.90 -5.69
CA THR A 93 9.18 -9.12 -6.04
C THR A 93 9.54 -10.59 -6.30
N ARG A 94 8.69 -11.52 -5.85
CA ARG A 94 8.86 -12.96 -6.05
C ARG A 94 7.77 -13.57 -6.94
N ASP A 95 6.89 -12.75 -7.49
CA ASP A 95 5.81 -13.24 -8.34
C ASP A 95 6.36 -13.70 -9.70
N PRO A 96 6.14 -14.97 -10.12
CA PRO A 96 6.69 -15.49 -11.38
C PRO A 96 6.19 -14.73 -12.62
N GLY A 97 4.96 -14.23 -12.60
CA GLY A 97 4.38 -13.43 -13.68
C GLY A 97 5.04 -12.06 -13.78
N VAL A 98 5.25 -11.38 -12.65
CA VAL A 98 5.97 -10.11 -12.60
C VAL A 98 7.43 -10.28 -13.04
N LEU A 99 8.11 -11.32 -12.57
CA LEU A 99 9.50 -11.60 -12.92
C LEU A 99 9.66 -11.93 -14.41
N SER A 100 8.74 -12.73 -14.98
CA SER A 100 8.77 -13.04 -16.42
C SER A 100 8.51 -11.80 -17.27
N ALA A 101 7.54 -10.95 -16.89
CA ALA A 101 7.27 -9.68 -17.55
C ALA A 101 8.48 -8.72 -17.46
N ALA A 102 9.10 -8.59 -16.29
CA ALA A 102 10.30 -7.78 -16.11
C ALA A 102 11.47 -8.27 -16.98
N ARG A 103 11.69 -9.60 -17.03
CA ARG A 103 12.71 -10.20 -17.88
C ARG A 103 12.44 -9.93 -19.36
N ALA A 104 11.20 -10.07 -19.82
CA ALA A 104 10.81 -9.75 -21.19
C ALA A 104 11.06 -8.27 -21.52
N GLN A 105 10.71 -7.35 -20.61
CA GLN A 105 10.92 -5.91 -20.81
C GLN A 105 12.39 -5.48 -20.74
N SER A 106 13.26 -6.25 -20.09
CA SER A 106 14.70 -5.98 -20.01
C SER A 106 15.48 -6.38 -21.28
N GLN A 107 14.86 -7.13 -22.20
CA GLN A 107 15.51 -7.48 -23.46
C GLN A 107 15.73 -6.23 -24.33
N PRO A 108 16.78 -6.20 -25.17
CA PRO A 108 16.96 -5.14 -26.15
C PRO A 108 15.69 -5.00 -27.01
N ARG A 109 15.19 -3.77 -27.13
CA ARG A 109 14.05 -3.49 -27.98
C ARG A 109 14.54 -3.29 -29.40
N ASP A 110 13.81 -3.85 -30.36
CA ASP A 110 13.94 -3.42 -31.74
C ASP A 110 13.51 -1.94 -31.84
N LEU A 111 14.39 -1.13 -32.38
CA LEU A 111 14.21 0.30 -32.57
C LEU A 111 14.17 0.69 -34.06
N SER A 112 14.14 -0.27 -34.98
CA SER A 112 14.02 0.01 -36.42
C SER A 112 12.71 0.72 -36.75
N ASP A 113 12.71 1.51 -37.83
CA ASP A 113 11.54 2.30 -38.22
C ASP A 113 10.42 1.45 -38.83
N ASP A 114 10.77 0.30 -39.42
CA ASP A 114 9.87 -0.65 -40.06
C ASP A 114 9.24 -1.67 -39.08
N ARG A 115 9.60 -1.62 -37.79
CA ARG A 115 9.06 -2.53 -36.78
C ARG A 115 7.56 -2.33 -36.55
N VAL A 116 6.90 -3.40 -36.13
CA VAL A 116 5.54 -3.31 -35.57
C VAL A 116 5.60 -2.62 -34.21
N LYS A 117 5.04 -1.40 -34.12
CA LYS A 117 4.99 -0.63 -32.87
C LYS A 117 3.88 -1.19 -31.98
N THR A 118 4.24 -1.63 -30.77
CA THR A 118 3.28 -2.10 -29.76
C THR A 118 3.08 -1.03 -28.69
N VAL A 119 1.81 -0.74 -28.36
CA VAL A 119 1.42 0.19 -27.29
C VAL A 119 0.55 -0.56 -26.28
N LEU A 120 0.84 -0.36 -24.99
CA LEU A 120 0.02 -0.86 -23.88
C LEU A 120 -0.82 0.30 -23.33
N VAL A 121 -2.15 0.15 -23.32
CA VAL A 121 -3.08 1.12 -22.75
C VAL A 121 -3.65 0.59 -21.44
N LEU A 122 -3.47 1.36 -20.37
CA LEU A 122 -3.97 1.03 -19.03
C LEU A 122 -4.89 2.18 -18.55
N PRO A 123 -6.20 2.15 -18.88
CA PRO A 123 -7.11 3.26 -18.60
C PRO A 123 -7.56 3.39 -17.15
N GLY A 124 -6.86 2.71 -16.24
CA GLY A 124 -7.20 2.63 -14.82
C GLY A 124 -8.05 1.41 -14.50
N SER A 125 -8.16 1.11 -13.20
CA SER A 125 -8.94 -0.01 -12.68
C SER A 125 -10.35 0.39 -12.27
N ARG A 126 -10.61 1.70 -12.11
CA ARG A 126 -11.92 2.21 -11.68
C ARG A 126 -12.80 2.48 -12.88
N ARG A 127 -14.08 2.07 -12.80
CA ARG A 127 -15.08 2.31 -13.87
C ARG A 127 -15.21 3.78 -14.29
N GLY A 128 -14.99 4.72 -13.38
CA GLY A 128 -15.01 6.15 -13.69
C GLY A 128 -13.78 6.63 -14.47
N GLU A 129 -12.60 6.08 -14.17
CA GLU A 129 -11.36 6.35 -14.90
C GLU A 129 -11.46 5.78 -16.31
N VAL A 130 -11.87 4.52 -16.44
CA VAL A 130 -12.07 3.85 -17.73
C VAL A 130 -13.02 4.65 -18.63
N ARG A 131 -14.22 5.01 -18.13
CA ARG A 131 -15.19 5.77 -18.93
C ARG A 131 -14.68 7.12 -19.43
N ARG A 132 -13.83 7.81 -18.65
CA ARG A 132 -13.30 9.14 -19.02
C ARG A 132 -12.08 9.05 -19.93
N LEU A 133 -11.25 8.02 -19.77
CA LEU A 133 -9.95 7.94 -20.44
C LEU A 133 -9.98 7.12 -21.74
N MET A 134 -10.98 6.26 -21.94
CA MET A 134 -11.05 5.43 -23.15
C MET A 134 -11.12 6.24 -24.45
N GLU A 135 -11.93 7.30 -24.54
CA GLU A 135 -12.02 8.14 -25.74
C GLU A 135 -10.71 8.90 -26.03
N PRO A 136 -10.09 9.61 -25.06
CA PRO A 136 -8.77 10.22 -25.26
C PRO A 136 -7.70 9.23 -25.72
N PHE A 137 -7.65 8.02 -25.15
CA PHE A 137 -6.70 7.01 -25.61
C PHE A 137 -7.01 6.54 -27.03
N GLY A 138 -8.28 6.34 -27.37
CA GLY A 138 -8.70 6.01 -28.73
C GLY A 138 -8.19 7.03 -29.76
N LYS A 139 -8.38 8.33 -29.48
CA LYS A 139 -7.90 9.42 -30.36
C LYS A 139 -6.39 9.51 -30.46
N ALA A 140 -5.65 9.14 -29.42
CA ALA A 140 -4.18 9.18 -29.44
C ALA A 140 -3.55 8.01 -30.22
N MET A 141 -4.31 6.94 -30.44
CA MET A 141 -3.85 5.73 -31.14
C MET A 141 -4.26 5.66 -32.62
N SER A 142 -5.30 6.41 -33.00
CA SER A 142 -5.77 6.60 -34.38
C SER A 142 -4.93 7.60 -35.13
#